data_AF-A0A9P0G488-F1
#
_entry.id   AF-A0A9P0G488-F1
#
_cell.length_a   1.000
_cell.length_b   1.000
_cell.length_c   1.000
_cell.angle_alpha   90.00
_cell.angle_beta   90.00
_cell.angle_gamma   90.00
#
_symmetry.space_group_name_H-M   'P 1'
#
loop_
_entity.id
_entity.type
_entity.pdbx_description
1 polymer ?
#
loop_
_entity_poly.entity_id
_entity_poly.type
_entity_poly.pdbx_seq_one_letter_code
_entity_poly.pdbx_strand_id
1 'polypeptide(L)'
;MKMVDRLNNPNNNMKIILLSLTAGGVGLNLVWANHLILLDLHWNPQLEKQAQDRIYRDGQEKPVFVYKFIMMNTIEKRFLDLQEKK
;
A
#
# COMPACT_ATOMS: atom_id res chain seq x y z
N MET A 1 -11.49 6.08 12.30
CA MET A 1 -10.58 7.19 11.97
C MET A 1 -9.43 7.39 12.96
N LYS A 2 -9.61 7.22 14.28
CA LYS A 2 -8.57 7.40 15.32
C LYS A 2 -7.17 6.79 15.02
N MET A 3 -7.06 5.70 14.27
CA MET A 3 -5.77 5.07 13.94
C MET A 3 -4.98 5.82 12.85
N VAL A 4 -5.67 6.37 11.85
CA VAL A 4 -5.06 7.18 10.79
C VAL A 4 -4.59 8.52 11.36
N ASP A 5 -5.41 9.13 12.21
CA ASP A 5 -5.04 10.38 12.91
C ASP A 5 -3.82 10.19 13.81
N ARG A 6 -3.73 9.02 14.47
CA ARG A 6 -2.54 8.64 15.26
C ARG A 6 -1.30 8.44 14.40
N LEU A 7 -1.44 7.84 13.22
CA LEU A 7 -0.33 7.64 12.29
C LEU A 7 0.19 8.99 11.78
N ASN A 8 -0.70 9.91 11.43
CA ASN A 8 -0.34 11.24 10.89
C ASN A 8 0.14 12.23 11.97
N ASN A 9 0.13 11.84 13.25
CA ASN A 9 0.60 12.70 14.32
C ASN A 9 2.13 12.57 14.48
N PRO A 10 2.91 13.65 14.29
CA PRO A 10 4.37 13.61 14.38
C PRO A 10 4.88 13.26 15.79
N ASN A 11 4.08 13.50 16.83
CA ASN A 11 4.40 13.18 18.22
C ASN A 11 4.03 11.73 18.60
N ASN A 12 3.56 10.92 17.64
CA ASN A 12 3.26 9.52 17.87
C ASN A 12 4.45 8.61 17.53
N ASN A 13 4.64 7.56 18.34
CA ASN A 13 5.67 6.53 18.10
C ASN A 13 5.19 5.39 17.19
N MET A 14 3.96 5.43 16.66
CA MET A 14 3.46 4.44 15.71
C MET A 14 4.24 4.50 14.40
N LYS A 15 4.88 3.38 14.03
CA LYS A 15 5.68 3.27 12.79
C LYS A 15 5.05 2.37 11.72
N ILE A 16 4.16 1.47 12.12
CA ILE A 16 3.59 0.43 11.25
C ILE A 16 2.08 0.42 11.42
N ILE A 17 1.38 0.32 10.29
CA ILE A 17 -0.05 0.03 10.23
C ILE A 17 -0.25 -1.18 9.31
N LEU A 18 -1.09 -2.11 9.73
CA LEU A 18 -1.51 -3.24 8.91
C LEU A 18 -2.90 -2.93 8.36
N LEU A 19 -3.05 -3.08 7.05
CA LEU A 19 -4.28 -2.82 6.33
C LEU A 19 -4.52 -3.95 5.35
N SER A 20 -5.77 -4.40 5.21
CA SER A 20 -6.14 -5.19 4.04
C SER A 20 -6.14 -4.28 2.81
N LEU A 21 -5.86 -4.85 1.63
CA LEU A 21 -5.88 -4.08 0.39
C LEU A 21 -7.25 -3.43 0.12
N THR A 22 -8.33 -4.13 0.49
CA THR A 22 -9.70 -3.64 0.39
C THR A 22 -9.96 -2.43 1.30
N ALA A 23 -9.41 -2.41 2.51
CA ALA A 23 -9.49 -1.27 3.42
C ALA A 23 -8.57 -0.11 3.00
N GLY A 24 -7.45 -0.41 2.34
CA GLY A 24 -6.55 0.59 1.74
C GLY A 24 -7.19 1.35 0.55
N GLY A 25 -8.13 0.72 -0.16
CA GLY A 25 -8.80 1.32 -1.33
C GLY A 25 -9.86 2.37 -1.03
N VAL A 26 -10.35 2.49 0.21
CA VAL A 26 -11.59 3.25 0.54
C VAL A 26 -11.38 4.70 1.03
N GLY A 27 -10.37 5.41 0.51
CA GLY A 27 -10.29 6.87 0.74
C GLY A 27 -9.49 7.32 1.96
N LEU A 28 -8.63 6.47 2.53
CA LEU A 28 -7.74 6.85 3.64
C LEU A 28 -6.68 7.86 3.19
N ASN A 29 -6.25 8.75 4.10
CA ASN A 29 -5.10 9.64 3.89
C ASN A 29 -3.93 9.20 4.78
N LEU A 30 -2.92 8.59 4.18
CA LEU A 30 -1.78 7.97 4.87
C LEU A 30 -0.45 8.68 4.54
N VAL A 31 -0.53 9.98 4.22
CA VAL A 31 0.59 10.83 3.79
C VAL A 31 1.80 10.83 4.73
N TRP A 32 1.64 10.52 6.02
CA TRP A 32 2.79 10.42 6.93
C TRP A 32 3.61 9.13 6.77
N ALA A 33 2.99 8.05 6.28
CA ALA A 33 3.72 6.85 5.89
C ALA A 33 4.46 7.13 4.58
N ASN A 34 5.60 6.48 4.36
CA ASN A 34 6.33 6.59 3.10
C ASN A 34 6.89 5.23 2.61
N HIS A 35 6.56 4.14 3.31
CA HIS A 35 6.90 2.79 2.92
C HIS A 35 5.61 1.98 2.80
N LEU A 36 5.34 1.43 1.62
CA LEU A 36 4.23 0.52 1.37
C LEU A 36 4.78 -0.88 1.10
N ILE A 37 4.32 -1.86 1.87
CA ILE A 37 4.66 -3.27 1.68
C ILE A 37 3.40 -4.00 1.23
N LEU A 38 3.39 -4.44 -0.03
CA LEU A 38 2.36 -5.30 -0.60
C LEU A 38 2.82 -6.76 -0.48
N LEU A 39 2.14 -7.50 0.40
CA LEU A 39 2.42 -8.92 0.64
C LEU A 39 1.63 -9.84 -0.29
N ASP A 40 0.43 -9.42 -0.69
CA ASP A 40 -0.46 -10.22 -1.53
C ASP A 40 -0.73 -9.50 -2.85
N LEU A 41 -0.85 -10.27 -3.94
CA LEU A 41 -1.26 -9.77 -5.26
C LEU A 41 -2.78 -9.80 -5.40
N HIS A 42 -3.35 -8.79 -6.08
CA HIS A 42 -4.78 -8.74 -6.35
C HIS A 42 -5.09 -8.85 -7.85
N TRP A 43 -6.21 -9.49 -8.19
CA TRP A 43 -6.60 -9.76 -9.59
C TRP A 43 -6.71 -8.48 -10.40
N ASN A 44 -7.19 -7.43 -9.75
CA ASN A 44 -7.24 -6.09 -10.29
C ASN A 44 -6.04 -5.26 -9.80
N PRO A 45 -5.04 -4.95 -10.66
CA PRO A 45 -3.88 -4.12 -10.30
C PRO A 45 -4.27 -2.70 -9.89
N GLN A 46 -5.43 -2.22 -10.35
CA GLN A 46 -5.89 -0.87 -10.03
C GLN A 46 -6.15 -0.68 -8.53
N LEU A 47 -6.50 -1.75 -7.80
CA LEU A 47 -6.68 -1.66 -6.34
C LEU A 47 -5.34 -1.46 -5.62
N GLU A 48 -4.26 -2.07 -6.10
CA GLU A 48 -2.91 -1.84 -5.60
C GLU A 48 -2.45 -0.42 -5.88
N LYS A 49 -2.71 0.08 -7.09
CA LYS A 49 -2.44 1.48 -7.46
C LYS A 49 -3.20 2.46 -6.57
N GLN A 50 -4.50 2.21 -6.32
CA GLN A 50 -5.30 3.04 -5.42
C GLN A 50 -4.78 3.04 -3.98
N ALA A 51 -4.16 1.94 -3.52
CA ALA A 51 -3.52 1.88 -2.21
C ALA A 51 -2.21 2.69 -2.19
N GLN A 52 -1.42 2.66 -3.27
CA GLN A 52 -0.23 3.51 -3.45
C GLN A 52 -0.59 5.00 -3.40
N ASP A 53 -1.68 5.40 -4.06
CA ASP A 53 -2.19 6.79 -4.09
C ASP A 53 -2.65 7.32 -2.71
N ARG A 54 -2.71 6.47 -1.67
CA ARG A 54 -2.99 6.90 -0.28
C ARG A 54 -1.75 7.43 0.44
N ILE A 55 -0.58 7.03 -0.03
CA ILE A 55 0.73 7.33 0.54
C ILE A 55 1.47 8.33 -0.35
N TYR A 56 1.46 8.09 -1.66
CA TYR A 56 1.93 9.01 -2.68
C TYR A 56 0.81 10.00 -3.02
N ARG A 57 0.73 11.09 -2.27
CA ARG A 57 -0.31 12.10 -2.38
C ARG A 57 0.21 13.47 -1.96
N ASP A 58 -0.48 14.53 -2.37
CA ASP A 58 -0.23 15.89 -1.90
C ASP A 58 -0.12 15.97 -0.37
N GLY A 59 0.96 16.59 0.11
CA GLY A 59 1.33 16.66 1.52
C GLY A 59 2.43 15.68 1.93
N GLN A 60 2.83 14.74 1.05
CA GLN A 60 3.97 13.86 1.29
C GLN A 60 5.29 14.62 1.09
N GLU A 61 6.13 14.66 2.11
CA GLU A 61 7.43 15.36 2.09
C GLU A 61 8.61 14.39 1.92
N LYS A 62 8.40 13.08 2.11
CA LYS A 62 9.45 12.06 2.06
C LYS A 62 9.36 11.24 0.78
N PRO A 63 10.48 10.69 0.29
CA PRO A 63 10.45 9.73 -0.80
C PRO A 63 9.60 8.52 -0.41
N VAL A 64 8.71 8.11 -1.31
CA VAL A 64 7.80 6.97 -1.14
C VAL A 64 8.42 5.75 -1.79
N PHE A 65 8.49 4.66 -1.03
CA PHE A 65 8.97 3.36 -1.50
C PHE A 65 7.83 2.35 -1.48
N VAL A 66 7.61 1.69 -2.61
CA VAL A 66 6.62 0.63 -2.76
C VAL A 66 7.34 -0.68 -2.99
N TYR A 67 7.14 -1.63 -2.08
CA TYR A 67 7.70 -2.98 -2.14
C TYR A 67 6.57 -3.95 -2.44
N LYS A 68 6.69 -4.68 -3.54
CA LYS A 68 5.78 -5.77 -3.90
C LYS A 68 6.53 -7.08 -3.74
N PHE A 69 6.08 -7.90 -2.80
CA PHE A 69 6.64 -9.23 -2.57
C PHE A 69 5.94 -10.23 -3.49
N ILE A 70 6.75 -11.08 -4.14
CA ILE A 70 6.26 -12.12 -5.05
C ILE A 70 7.11 -13.35 -4.80
N MET A 71 6.46 -14.46 -4.46
CA MET A 71 7.15 -15.73 -4.33
C MET A 71 7.44 -16.34 -5.71
N MET A 72 8.73 -16.64 -5.93
CA MET A 72 9.17 -17.32 -7.14
C MET A 72 8.78 -18.79 -7.11
N ASN A 73 8.53 -19.37 -8.28
CA ASN A 73 8.12 -20.78 -8.43
C ASN A 73 6.81 -21.14 -7.71
N THR A 74 5.94 -20.16 -7.45
CA THR A 74 4.59 -20.37 -6.90
C THR A 74 3.52 -19.85 -7.85
N ILE A 75 2.25 -20.02 -7.45
CA ILE A 75 1.10 -19.48 -8.18
C ILE A 75 1.15 -17.95 -8.31
N GLU A 76 1.83 -17.24 -7.40
CA GLU A 76 1.94 -15.77 -7.42
C GLU A 76 2.68 -15.28 -8.67
N LYS A 77 3.74 -15.98 -9.09
CA LYS A 77 4.46 -15.60 -10.32
C LYS A 77 3.58 -15.76 -11.56
N ARG A 78 2.85 -16.88 -11.66
CA ARG A 78 1.89 -17.11 -12.76
C ARG A 78 0.78 -16.06 -12.76
N PHE A 79 0.34 -15.64 -11.58
CA PHE A 79 -0.67 -14.61 -11.41
C PHE A 79 -0.18 -13.24 -11.90
N LEU A 80 1.04 -12.86 -11.53
CA LEU A 80 1.68 -11.64 -12.03
C LEU A 80 1.75 -11.64 -13.57
N ASP A 81 2.19 -12.75 -14.17
CA ASP A 81 2.29 -12.87 -15.62
C ASP A 81 0.93 -12.73 -16.33
N LEU A 82 -0.16 -13.12 -15.67
CA LEU A 82 -1.52 -12.93 -16.17
C LEU A 82 -2.00 -11.48 -16.00
N GLN A 83 -1.60 -10.82 -14.91
CA GLN A 83 -1.91 -9.43 -14.63
C GLN A 83 -1.24 -8.50 -15.67
N GLU A 84 0.00 -8.77 -16.07
CA GLU A 84 0.76 -7.99 -17.06
C GLU A 84 0.28 -8.16 -18.51
N LYS A 85 -0.42 -9.27 -18.81
CA LYS A 85 -0.97 -9.53 -20.14
C LYS A 85 -2.30 -8.81 -20.41
N LYS A 86 -2.89 -8.17 -19.40
CA LYS A 86 -4.13 -7.41 -19.48
C LYS A 86 -3.87 -5.92 -19.55
#